data_AF-A0A7V0VGM9-F1
#
_entry.id   AF-A0A7V0VGM9-F1
#
_cell.length_a   1.000
_cell.length_b   1.000
_cell.length_c   1.000
_cell.angle_alpha   90.00
_cell.angle_beta   90.00
_cell.angle_gamma   90.00
#
_symmetry.space_group_name_H-M   'P 1'
#
loop_
_entity.id
_entity.type
_entity.pdbx_description
1 polymer ?
#
loop_
_entity_poly.entity_id
_entity_poly.type
_entity_poly.pdbx_seq_one_letter_code
_entity_poly.pdbx_strand_id
1 'polypeptide(L)'
;MSKIEKLLKKLCNPAYKQNVRKEELESILNHFFEGQWTFGEISGSHNYRIYHPYFKNFPEKFGPEGFLTIPVSGGKFIKHFYIKILCRFINEIKEIEK
;
A
#
# COMPACT_ATOMS: atom_id res chain seq x y z
N MET A 1 4.59 -9.85 17.41
CA MET A 1 3.98 -9.58 16.08
C MET A 1 2.54 -9.16 16.26
N SER A 2 2.22 -7.91 15.93
CA SER A 2 0.88 -7.31 16.03
C SER A 2 -0.14 -8.01 15.12
N LYS A 3 -1.44 -7.76 15.34
CA LYS A 3 -2.51 -8.28 14.46
C LYS A 3 -2.32 -7.80 13.01
N ILE A 4 -1.87 -6.55 12.82
CA ILE A 4 -1.63 -5.97 11.49
C ILE A 4 -0.40 -6.58 10.84
N GLU A 5 0.66 -6.83 11.59
CA GLU A 5 1.85 -7.52 11.05
C GLU A 5 1.54 -8.95 10.61
N LYS A 6 0.68 -9.67 11.34
CA LYS A 6 0.20 -11.00 10.93
C LYS A 6 -0.64 -10.93 9.65
N LEU A 7 -1.52 -9.94 9.55
CA LEU A 7 -2.30 -9.68 8.33
C LEU A 7 -1.36 -9.39 7.15
N LEU A 8 -0.43 -8.46 7.31
CA LEU A 8 0.56 -8.14 6.29
C LEU A 8 1.33 -9.39 5.86
N LYS A 9 1.86 -10.18 6.81
CA LYS A 9 2.58 -11.43 6.50
C LYS A 9 1.73 -12.41 5.68
N LYS A 10 0.43 -12.54 5.97
CA LYS A 10 -0.51 -13.36 5.19
C LYS A 10 -0.64 -12.83 3.75
N LEU A 11 -0.84 -11.51 3.60
CA LEU A 11 -1.05 -10.88 2.30
C LEU A 11 0.22 -10.85 1.43
N CYS A 12 1.40 -10.76 2.05
CA CYS A 12 2.69 -10.79 1.37
C CYS A 12 3.13 -12.20 0.97
N ASN A 13 2.38 -13.25 1.35
CA ASN A 13 2.67 -14.61 0.93
C ASN A 13 2.58 -14.70 -0.60
N PRO A 14 3.62 -15.19 -1.32
CA PRO A 14 3.59 -15.33 -2.77
C PRO A 14 2.39 -16.14 -3.30
N ALA A 15 1.92 -17.12 -2.54
CA ALA A 15 0.77 -17.96 -2.85
C ALA A 15 -0.58 -17.24 -2.65
N TYR A 16 -0.63 -16.10 -1.96
CA TYR A 16 -1.85 -15.31 -1.81
C TYR A 16 -2.23 -14.64 -3.13
N LYS A 17 -3.41 -14.97 -3.65
CA LYS A 17 -3.94 -14.49 -4.95
C LYS A 17 -5.34 -13.86 -4.86
N GLN A 18 -5.91 -13.78 -3.65
CA GLN A 18 -7.25 -13.24 -3.45
C GLN A 18 -7.24 -11.70 -3.43
N ASN A 19 -8.36 -11.09 -3.81
CA ASN A 19 -8.52 -9.65 -3.64
C ASN A 19 -8.62 -9.31 -2.15
N VAL A 20 -8.03 -8.17 -1.77
CA VAL A 20 -7.98 -7.68 -0.40
C VAL A 20 -9.09 -6.66 -0.21
N ARG A 21 -9.75 -6.66 0.95
CA ARG A 21 -10.78 -5.65 1.23
C ARG A 21 -10.13 -4.30 1.50
N LYS A 22 -10.83 -3.21 1.15
CA LYS A 22 -10.33 -1.86 1.41
C LYS A 22 -10.01 -1.61 2.89
N GLU A 23 -10.81 -2.17 3.79
CA GLU A 23 -10.64 -1.98 5.24
C GLU A 23 -9.36 -2.67 5.75
N GLU A 24 -8.98 -3.79 5.12
CA GLU A 24 -7.71 -4.48 5.43
C GLU A 24 -6.52 -3.65 4.96
N LEU A 25 -6.61 -3.02 3.78
CA LEU A 25 -5.58 -2.11 3.29
C LEU A 25 -5.47 -0.88 4.21
N GLU A 26 -6.58 -0.22 4.54
CA GLU A 26 -6.60 0.95 5.43
C GLU A 26 -5.98 0.63 6.80
N SER A 27 -6.25 -0.56 7.35
CA SER A 27 -5.63 -1.00 8.61
C SER A 27 -4.11 -1.15 8.52
N ILE A 28 -3.59 -1.57 7.36
CA ILE A 28 -2.15 -1.65 7.10
C ILE A 28 -1.57 -0.25 6.93
N LEU A 29 -2.23 0.61 6.15
CA LEU A 29 -1.75 1.98 5.89
C LEU A 29 -1.74 2.82 7.17
N ASN A 30 -2.76 2.72 8.03
CA ASN A 30 -2.78 3.38 9.33
C ASN A 30 -1.68 2.90 10.27
N HIS A 31 -1.13 1.69 10.07
CA HIS A 31 -0.08 1.17 10.92
C HIS A 31 1.34 1.52 10.43
N PHE A 32 1.54 1.57 9.11
CA PHE A 32 2.88 1.77 8.51
C PHE A 32 3.09 3.14 7.85
N PHE A 33 2.01 3.85 7.55
CA PHE A 33 2.02 5.09 6.78
C PHE A 33 1.03 6.10 7.38
N GLU A 34 0.91 6.15 8.72
CA GLU A 34 -0.07 7.00 9.40
C GLU A 34 0.09 8.48 8.99
N GLY A 35 -1.00 9.10 8.51
CA GLY A 35 -0.97 10.47 7.99
C GLY A 35 -0.26 10.64 6.64
N GLN A 36 0.22 9.56 6.02
CA GLN A 36 0.97 9.56 4.77
C GLN A 36 0.21 8.87 3.63
N TRP A 37 -1.12 8.82 3.69
CA TRP A 37 -1.92 8.31 2.59
C TRP A 37 -3.25 9.04 2.48
N THR A 38 -3.80 9.07 1.26
CA THR A 38 -5.09 9.68 0.94
C THR A 38 -5.92 8.75 0.07
N PHE A 39 -7.24 8.90 0.10
CA PHE A 39 -8.16 8.16 -0.75
C PHE A 39 -9.12 9.12 -1.44
N GLY A 40 -9.22 9.03 -2.77
CA GLY A 40 -10.24 9.75 -3.53
C GLY A 40 -10.14 11.28 -3.50
N GLU A 41 -8.92 11.84 -3.47
CA GLU A 41 -8.69 13.30 -3.51
C GLU A 41 -9.24 13.96 -4.78
N ILE A 42 -9.49 13.18 -5.84
CA ILE A 42 -10.14 13.62 -7.07
C ILE A 42 -11.50 12.92 -7.16
N SER A 43 -12.57 13.68 -7.39
CA SER A 43 -13.92 13.14 -7.58
C SER A 43 -13.94 12.03 -8.63
N GLY A 44 -14.52 10.87 -8.29
CA GLY A 44 -14.55 9.67 -9.14
C GLY A 44 -13.26 8.83 -9.11
N SER A 45 -12.21 9.25 -8.40
CA SER A 45 -11.00 8.46 -8.22
C SER A 45 -11.18 7.43 -7.11
N HIS A 46 -11.12 6.15 -7.47
CA HIS A 46 -11.13 5.04 -6.52
C HIS A 46 -9.70 4.62 -6.16
N ASN A 47 -8.82 5.57 -5.89
CA ASN A 47 -7.39 5.30 -5.70
C ASN A 47 -6.93 5.73 -4.31
N TYR A 48 -6.15 4.86 -3.67
CA TYR A 48 -5.28 5.26 -2.58
C TYR A 48 -3.98 5.81 -3.14
N ARG A 49 -3.50 6.93 -2.59
CA ARG A 49 -2.15 7.45 -2.82
C ARG A 49 -1.38 7.36 -1.51
N ILE A 50 -0.24 6.70 -1.54
CA ILE A 50 0.62 6.52 -0.36
C ILE A 50 1.89 7.30 -0.61
N TYR A 51 2.20 8.20 0.31
CA TYR A 51 3.33 9.11 0.25
C TYR A 51 4.43 8.57 1.16
N HIS A 52 5.68 8.58 0.69
CA HIS A 52 6.83 8.28 1.53
C HIS A 52 8.09 8.91 0.93
N PRO A 53 9.01 9.48 1.73
CA PRO A 53 10.27 10.02 1.21
C PRO A 53 11.05 9.01 0.35
N TYR A 54 10.98 7.73 0.71
CA TYR A 54 11.59 6.63 -0.06
C TYR A 54 11.12 6.58 -1.52
N PHE A 55 9.84 6.83 -1.79
CA PHE A 55 9.30 6.74 -3.15
C PHE A 55 9.88 7.81 -4.08
N LYS A 56 10.29 8.97 -3.54
CA LYS A 56 10.92 10.05 -4.32
C LYS A 56 12.29 9.66 -4.88
N ASN A 57 12.93 8.65 -4.30
CA ASN A 57 14.20 8.11 -4.79
C ASN A 57 14.04 7.27 -6.06
N PHE A 58 12.80 6.92 -6.45
CA PHE A 58 12.49 6.10 -7.64
C PHE A 58 11.44 6.79 -8.52
N PRO A 59 11.73 7.98 -9.07
CA PRO A 59 10.78 8.73 -9.88
C PRO A 59 10.33 7.97 -11.14
N GLU A 60 11.14 7.02 -11.63
CA GLU A 60 10.79 6.14 -12.75
C GLU A 60 9.67 5.14 -12.41
N LYS A 61 9.44 4.85 -11.13
CA LYS A 61 8.39 3.93 -10.66
C LYS A 61 7.17 4.64 -10.08
N PHE A 62 7.38 5.79 -9.44
CA PHE A 62 6.34 6.48 -8.66
C PHE A 62 6.00 7.87 -9.19
N GLY A 63 6.59 8.26 -10.32
CA GLY A 63 6.49 9.60 -10.84
C GLY A 63 7.27 10.63 -10.01
N PRO A 64 7.30 11.88 -10.48
CA PRO A 64 8.09 12.95 -9.87
C PRO A 64 7.59 13.34 -8.48
N GLU A 65 6.31 13.14 -8.19
CA GLU A 65 5.71 13.45 -6.88
C GLU A 65 6.02 12.37 -5.82
N GLY A 66 6.42 11.17 -6.24
CA GLY A 66 6.83 10.08 -5.34
C GLY A 66 5.70 9.51 -4.51
N PHE A 67 4.64 9.02 -5.15
CA PHE A 67 3.55 8.31 -4.46
C PHE A 67 3.25 6.94 -5.10
N LEU A 68 2.91 5.97 -4.25
CA LEU A 68 2.37 4.69 -4.69
C LEU A 68 0.85 4.80 -4.85
N THR A 69 0.36 4.51 -6.06
CA THR A 69 -1.08 4.44 -6.32
C THR A 69 -1.60 3.02 -6.20
N ILE A 70 -2.65 2.82 -5.40
CA ILE A 70 -3.35 1.55 -5.28
C ILE A 70 -4.82 1.75 -5.67
N PRO A 71 -5.25 1.24 -6.85
CA PRO A 71 -6.64 1.35 -7.28
C PRO A 71 -7.54 0.34 -6.59
N VAL A 72 -8.76 0.78 -6.30
CA VAL A 72 -9.86 -0.03 -5.79
C VAL A 72 -10.75 -0.48 -6.94
N SER A 73 -10.89 -1.78 -7.07
CA SER A 73 -11.80 -2.45 -8.00
C SER A 73 -13.18 -2.59 -7.38
N GLY A 74 -14.22 -2.17 -8.12
CA GLY A 74 -15.62 -2.29 -7.69
C GLY A 74 -15.94 -1.55 -6.37
N GLY A 75 -15.16 -0.52 -6.02
CA GLY A 75 -15.32 0.30 -4.83
C GLY A 75 -15.06 -0.39 -3.48
N LYS A 76 -14.66 -1.67 -3.47
CA LYS A 76 -14.52 -2.47 -2.24
C LYS A 76 -13.23 -3.27 -2.12
N PHE A 77 -12.58 -3.58 -3.24
CA PHE A 77 -11.52 -4.56 -3.28
C PHE A 77 -10.26 -4.05 -3.95
N ILE A 78 -9.11 -4.53 -3.52
CA ILE A 78 -7.81 -4.25 -4.11
C ILE A 78 -7.26 -5.55 -4.69
N LYS A 79 -6.72 -5.48 -5.91
CA LYS A 79 -6.08 -6.64 -6.55
C LYS A 79 -4.81 -7.01 -5.77
N HIS A 80 -4.60 -8.30 -5.53
CA HIS A 80 -3.43 -8.81 -4.80
C HIS A 80 -2.09 -8.30 -5.32
N PHE A 81 -2.00 -8.02 -6.63
CA PHE A 81 -0.80 -7.47 -7.27
C PHE A 81 -0.31 -6.17 -6.61
N TYR A 82 -1.23 -5.23 -6.32
CA TYR A 82 -0.87 -3.97 -5.66
C TYR A 82 -0.43 -4.17 -4.22
N ILE A 83 -1.01 -5.15 -3.53
CA ILE A 83 -0.63 -5.50 -2.17
C ILE A 83 0.77 -6.10 -2.12
N LYS A 84 1.17 -6.89 -3.13
CA LYS A 84 2.54 -7.40 -3.26
C LYS A 84 3.55 -6.27 -3.46
N ILE A 85 3.20 -5.26 -4.25
CA ILE A 85 4.02 -4.06 -4.42
C ILE A 85 4.18 -3.34 -3.08
N LEU A 86 3.07 -3.10 -2.36
CA LEU A 86 3.10 -2.48 -1.03
C LEU A 86 3.95 -3.26 -0.03
N CYS A 87 3.81 -4.59 0.01
CA CYS A 87 4.60 -5.48 0.86
C CYS A 87 6.10 -5.33 0.64
N ARG A 88 6.52 -5.28 -0.63
CA ARG A 88 7.93 -5.10 -1.00
C ARG A 88 8.46 -3.78 -0.44
N PHE A 89 7.71 -2.70 -0.62
CA PHE A 89 8.13 -1.38 -0.14
C PHE A 89 8.13 -1.27 1.38
N ILE A 90 7.17 -1.85 2.08
CA ILE A 90 7.19 -1.90 3.55
C ILE A 90 8.45 -2.62 4.05
N ASN A 91 8.85 -3.71 3.41
CA ASN A 91 10.08 -4.42 3.80
C ASN A 91 11.33 -3.58 3.50
N GLU A 92 11.43 -2.97 2.32
CA GLU A 92 12.57 -2.11 1.95
C GLU A 92 12.68 -0.90 2.90
N ILE A 93 11.57 -0.26 3.26
CA ILE A 93 11.55 0.86 4.22
C ILE A 93 12.00 0.39 5.61
N LYS A 94 11.50 -0.75 6.09
CA LYS A 94 11.91 -1.33 7.38
C LYS A 94 13.40 -1.69 7.45
N GLU A 95 14.02 -2.02 6.33
CA GLU A 95 15.47 -2.29 6.29
C GLU A 95 16.30 -1.02 6.36
N ILE A 96 15.78 0.10 5.85
CA ILE A 96 16.47 1.39 5.78
C ILE A 96 16.34 2.17 7.10
N GLU A 97 15.17 2.12 7.74
CA GLU A 97 14.88 2.83 9.00
C GLU A 97 15.38 2.09 10.25
N LYS A 98 16.16 1.02 10.06
CA LYS A 98 16.68 0.15 11.11
C LYS A 98 17.97 0.69 11.69
#